data_AF-A0A2M8GY99-F1
#
_entry.id   AF-A0A2M8GY99-F1
#
_cell.length_a   1.000
_cell.length_b   1.000
_cell.length_c   1.000
_cell.angle_alpha   90.00
_cell.angle_beta   90.00
_cell.angle_gamma   90.00
#
_symmetry.space_group_name_H-M   'P 1'
#
loop_
_entity.id
_entity.type
_entity.pdbx_description
1 polymer ?
#
loop_
_entity_poly.entity_id
_entity_poly.type
_entity_poly.pdbx_seq_one_letter_code
_entity_poly.pdbx_strand_id
1 'polypeptide(L)'
;MQTETLHRKQYLVSDSNIAKLEDITKRKNISAAEAVRSAIEAYDPDKPKEDEFTREAIQFLADHLAAAIKDTRDSNEKIESLLDKLGEQE
;
A
#
# COMPACT_ATOMS: atom_id res chain seq x y z
N MET A 1 -5.91 -27.49 -25.92
CA MET A 1 -5.14 -26.84 -24.83
C MET A 1 -3.68 -27.00 -25.18
N GLN A 2 -2.98 -25.92 -25.52
CA GLN A 2 -1.54 -26.01 -25.81
C GLN A 2 -0.81 -26.25 -24.49
N THR A 3 -0.16 -27.39 -24.35
CA THR A 3 0.70 -27.71 -23.22
C THR A 3 2.00 -26.94 -23.43
N GLU A 4 2.21 -25.89 -22.64
CA GLU A 4 3.44 -25.11 -22.69
C GLU A 4 4.63 -25.98 -22.27
N THR A 5 5.72 -25.94 -23.03
CA THR A 5 6.89 -26.79 -22.76
C THR A 5 7.71 -26.17 -21.64
N LEU A 6 7.75 -26.83 -20.48
CA LEU A 6 8.51 -26.37 -19.32
C LEU A 6 9.96 -26.87 -19.37
N HIS A 7 10.92 -25.94 -19.27
CA HIS A 7 12.34 -26.27 -19.17
C HIS A 7 12.86 -26.10 -17.74
N ARG A 8 13.58 -27.09 -17.22
CA ARG A 8 14.25 -26.98 -15.91
C ARG A 8 15.45 -26.04 -16.02
N LYS A 9 15.48 -25.01 -15.18
CA LYS A 9 16.61 -24.09 -15.02
C LYS A 9 17.01 -24.01 -13.54
N GLN A 10 18.30 -23.96 -13.28
CA GLN A 10 18.88 -23.81 -11.95
C GLN A 10 19.57 -22.45 -11.87
N TYR A 11 19.30 -21.71 -10.80
CA TYR A 11 19.87 -20.39 -10.53
C TYR A 11 20.43 -20.35 -9.12
N LEU A 12 21.48 -19.56 -8.93
CA LEU A 12 21.99 -19.25 -7.60
C LEU A 12 21.20 -18.07 -7.04
N VAL A 13 20.73 -18.20 -5.79
CA VAL A 13 19.98 -17.17 -5.07
C VAL A 13 20.57 -17.00 -3.68
N SER A 14 20.49 -15.80 -3.11
CA SER A 14 20.94 -15.53 -1.75
C SER A 14 20.01 -16.16 -0.72
N ASP A 15 20.52 -16.42 0.49
CA ASP A 15 19.74 -16.91 1.63
C ASP A 15 18.54 -16.01 1.93
N SER A 16 18.71 -14.69 1.78
CA SER A 16 17.62 -13.71 1.95
C SER A 16 16.49 -13.90 0.95
N ASN A 17 16.79 -14.28 -0.29
CA ASN A 17 15.78 -14.55 -1.31
C ASN A 17 15.13 -15.92 -1.10
N ILE A 18 15.86 -16.91 -0.59
CA ILE A 18 15.31 -18.21 -0.21
C ILE A 18 14.27 -18.03 0.90
N ALA A 19 14.60 -17.28 1.96
CA ALA A 19 13.67 -17.02 3.06
C ALA A 19 12.38 -16.31 2.59
N LYS A 20 12.50 -15.32 1.69
CA LYS A 20 11.34 -14.66 1.08
C LYS A 20 10.48 -15.63 0.26
N LEU A 21 11.12 -16.47 -0.54
CA LEU A 21 10.43 -17.45 -1.38
C LEU A 21 9.65 -18.45 -0.52
N GLU A 22 10.25 -18.97 0.55
CA GLU A 22 9.58 -19.87 1.50
C GLU A 22 8.37 -19.23 2.20
N ASP A 23 8.50 -17.96 2.60
CA ASP A 23 7.39 -17.23 3.22
C ASP A 23 6.24 -17.00 2.23
N ILE A 24 6.54 -16.70 0.97
CA ILE A 24 5.52 -16.56 -0.09
C ILE A 24 4.82 -17.89 -0.36
N THR A 25 5.59 -18.98 -0.53
CA THR A 25 5.02 -20.31 -0.85
C THR A 25 4.16 -20.84 0.29
N LYS A 26 4.56 -20.64 1.54
CA LYS A 26 3.76 -21.00 2.72
C LYS A 26 2.45 -20.22 2.78
N ARG A 27 2.49 -18.89 2.63
CA ARG A 27 1.30 -18.04 2.70
C ARG A 27 0.30 -18.31 1.59
N LYS A 28 0.79 -18.58 0.38
CA LYS A 28 -0.06 -18.81 -0.81
C LYS A 28 -0.38 -20.29 -1.05
N ASN A 29 0.21 -21.20 -0.29
CA ASN A 29 0.10 -22.66 -0.48
C ASN A 29 0.40 -23.10 -1.92
N ILE A 30 1.50 -22.58 -2.48
CA ILE A 30 1.95 -22.88 -3.85
C ILE A 30 3.39 -23.39 -3.86
N SER A 31 3.79 -24.04 -4.95
CA SER A 31 5.19 -24.47 -5.11
C SER A 31 6.13 -23.28 -5.36
N ALA A 32 7.41 -23.45 -5.04
CA ALA A 32 8.44 -22.45 -5.34
C ALA A 32 8.52 -22.14 -6.85
N ALA A 33 8.35 -23.14 -7.71
CA ALA A 33 8.34 -22.96 -9.15
C ALA A 33 7.13 -22.12 -9.62
N GLU A 34 5.96 -22.35 -9.02
CA GLU A 34 4.76 -21.57 -9.30
C GLU A 34 4.93 -20.12 -8.86
N ALA A 35 5.48 -19.89 -7.67
CA ALA A 35 5.76 -18.55 -7.16
C ALA A 35 6.72 -17.78 -8.09
N VAL A 36 7.77 -18.45 -8.58
CA VAL A 36 8.71 -17.85 -9.55
C VAL A 36 8.02 -17.57 -10.88
N ARG A 37 7.19 -18.49 -11.39
CA ARG A 37 6.44 -18.28 -12.64
C ARG A 37 5.51 -17.08 -12.52
N SER A 38 4.69 -17.01 -11.47
CA SER A 38 3.78 -15.88 -11.27
C SER A 38 4.53 -14.56 -11.11
N ALA A 39 5.72 -14.56 -10.50
CA ALA A 39 6.55 -13.35 -10.40
C ALA A 39 7.08 -12.90 -11.76
N ILE A 40 7.46 -13.84 -12.64
CA ILE A 40 7.88 -13.55 -14.01
C ILE A 40 6.69 -13.06 -14.85
N GLU A 41 5.52 -13.68 -14.72
CA GLU A 41 4.29 -13.26 -15.42
C GLU A 41 3.81 -11.88 -14.98
N ALA A 42 4.00 -11.53 -13.70
CA ALA A 42 3.67 -10.22 -13.17
C ALA A 42 4.73 -9.15 -13.49
N TYR A 43 5.88 -9.53 -14.04
CA TYR A 43 6.92 -8.58 -14.43
C TYR A 43 6.49 -7.83 -15.69
N ASP A 44 6.14 -6.57 -15.52
CA ASP A 44 5.82 -5.63 -16.60
C ASP A 44 6.81 -4.46 -16.54
N PRO A 45 7.76 -4.36 -17.48
CA PRO A 45 8.78 -3.31 -17.49
C PRO A 45 8.21 -1.92 -17.83
N ASP A 46 7.06 -1.87 -18.50
CA ASP A 46 6.41 -0.63 -18.92
C ASP A 46 5.34 -0.18 -17.92
N LYS A 47 5.01 -1.02 -16.93
CA LYS A 47 4.13 -0.62 -15.83
C LYS A 47 4.75 0.56 -15.08
N PRO A 48 4.05 1.70 -14.96
CA PRO A 48 4.53 2.80 -14.14
C PRO A 48 4.75 2.27 -12.73
N LYS A 49 5.95 2.49 -12.17
CA LYS A 49 6.27 2.08 -10.81
C LYS A 49 5.22 2.73 -9.90
N GLU A 50 4.35 1.89 -9.33
CA GLU A 50 3.27 2.31 -8.43
C GLU A 50 3.77 3.21 -7.30
N ASP A 51 5.06 3.17 -6.96
CA ASP A 51 5.69 4.00 -5.94
C ASP A 51 5.46 5.52 -6.09
N GLU A 52 5.33 6.06 -7.30
CA GLU A 52 5.17 7.52 -7.47
C GLU A 52 3.69 7.93 -7.32
N PHE A 53 2.79 7.25 -8.05
CA PHE A 53 1.34 7.48 -7.96
C PHE A 53 0.81 7.23 -6.54
N THR A 54 1.27 6.17 -5.88
CA THR A 54 0.80 5.82 -4.54
C THR A 54 1.30 6.82 -3.49
N ARG A 55 2.53 7.36 -3.64
CA ARG A 55 3.04 8.40 -2.74
C ARG A 55 2.31 9.72 -2.91
N GLU A 56 2.06 10.15 -4.14
CA GLU A 56 1.32 11.38 -4.41
C GLU A 56 -0.12 11.30 -3.88
N ALA A 57 -0.80 10.17 -4.11
CA ALA A 57 -2.14 9.93 -3.59
C ALA A 57 -2.17 9.91 -2.04
N ILE A 58 -1.19 9.27 -1.40
CA ILE A 58 -1.07 9.26 0.07
C ILE A 58 -0.83 10.68 0.60
N GLN A 59 0.05 11.46 -0.03
CA GLN A 59 0.35 12.83 0.39
C GLN A 59 -0.89 13.72 0.27
N PHE A 60 -1.61 13.65 -0.86
CA PHE A 60 -2.86 14.37 -1.05
C PHE A 60 -3.91 14.04 0.03
N LEU A 61 -4.08 12.75 0.34
CA LEU A 61 -5.00 12.31 1.39
C LEU A 61 -4.58 12.81 2.77
N ALA A 62 -3.27 12.80 3.07
CA ALA A 62 -2.74 13.32 4.32
C ALA A 62 -2.99 14.82 4.48
N ASP A 63 -2.75 15.60 3.42
CA ASP A 63 -2.96 17.05 3.40
C ASP A 63 -4.46 17.38 3.57
N HIS A 64 -5.33 16.65 2.87
CA HIS A 64 -6.78 16.83 2.99
C HIS A 64 -7.30 16.49 4.40
N LEU A 65 -6.81 15.40 4.99
CA LEU A 65 -7.16 15.01 6.35
C LEU A 65 -6.68 16.05 7.38
N ALA A 66 -5.46 16.56 7.23
CA ALA A 66 -4.92 17.60 8.10
C ALA A 66 -5.76 18.88 8.04
N ALA A 67 -6.18 19.30 6.84
CA ALA A 67 -7.06 20.44 6.66
C ALA A 67 -8.42 20.23 7.33
N ALA A 68 -9.06 19.07 7.13
CA ALA A 68 -10.35 18.76 7.75
C ALA A 68 -10.29 18.73 9.29
N ILE A 69 -9.20 18.22 9.87
CA ILE A 69 -8.96 18.24 11.32
C ILE A 69 -8.85 19.67 11.81
N LYS A 70 -8.08 20.51 11.10
CA LYS A 70 -7.92 21.93 11.45
C LYS A 70 -9.25 22.67 11.41
N ASP A 71 -10.02 22.51 10.34
CA ASP A 71 -11.32 23.18 10.17
C ASP A 71 -12.32 22.75 11.25
N THR A 72 -12.29 21.46 11.63
CA THR A 72 -13.12 20.94 12.73
C THR A 72 -12.73 21.58 14.06
N ARG A 73 -11.42 21.69 14.34
CA ARG A 73 -10.92 22.31 15.55
C ARG A 73 -11.28 23.80 15.62
N ASP A 74 -11.03 24.54 14.54
CA ASP A 74 -11.36 25.97 14.44
C ASP A 74 -12.86 26.20 14.63
N SER A 75 -13.71 25.30 14.12
CA SER A 75 -15.16 25.35 14.31
C SER A 75 -15.56 25.09 15.77
N ASN A 76 -14.94 24.11 16.43
CA ASN A 76 -15.20 23.82 17.84
C ASN A 76 -14.82 25.00 18.74
N GLU A 77 -13.63 25.58 18.54
CA GLU A 77 -13.18 26.76 19.29
C GLU A 77 -14.15 27.94 19.11
N LYS A 78 -14.69 28.10 17.89
CA LYS A 78 -15.68 29.14 17.61
C LYS A 78 -17.02 28.88 18.31
N ILE A 79 -17.48 27.62 18.33
CA ILE A 79 -18.69 27.21 19.06
C ILE A 79 -18.53 27.47 20.55
N GLU A 80 -17.40 27.08 21.16
CA GLU A 80 -17.08 27.34 22.57
C GLU A 80 -17.14 28.84 22.86
N SER A 81 -16.48 29.67 22.05
CA SER A 81 -16.49 31.13 22.23
C SER A 81 -17.88 31.77 22.13
N LEU A 82 -18.80 31.16 21.38
CA LEU A 82 -20.19 31.61 21.25
C LEU A 82 -21.01 31.17 22.46
N LEU A 83 -20.80 29.94 22.94
CA LEU A 83 -21.44 29.42 24.14
C LEU A 83 -21.05 30.24 25.38
N ASP A 84 -19.77 30.60 25.52
CA ASP A 84 -19.30 31.44 26.62
C ASP A 84 -20.00 32.81 26.61
N LYS A 85 -20.08 33.45 25.43
CA LYS A 85 -20.77 34.75 25.26
C LYS A 85 -22.27 34.69 25.55
N LEU A 86 -22.90 33.55 25.26
CA LEU A 86 -24.32 33.33 25.56
C LEU A 86 -24.54 33.06 27.06
N GLY A 87 -23.62 32.35 27.71
CA GLY A 87 -23.68 32.07 29.15
C GLY A 87 -23.38 33.29 30.03
N GLU A 88 -22.63 34.28 29.53
CA GLU A 88 -22.38 35.56 30.22
C GLU A 88 -23.59 36.54 30.18
N GLN A 89 -24.64 36.24 29.40
CA GLN A 89 -25.84 37.07 29.28
C GLN A 89 -27.02 36.64 30.18
N GLU A 90 -26.85 35.63 31.03
CA GLU A 90 -27.76 35.25 32.13
C GLU A 90 -27.26 35.75 33.49
#